data_AF-A0A2P6JQ95-F1
#
_entry.id   AF-A0A2P6JQ95-F1
#
_cell.length_a   1.000
_cell.length_b   1.000
_cell.length_c   1.000
_cell.angle_alpha   90.00
_cell.angle_beta   90.00
_cell.angle_gamma   90.00
#
_symmetry.space_group_name_H-M   'P 1'
#
loop_
_entity.id
_entity.type
_entity.pdbx_description
1 polymer ?
#
loop_
_entity_poly.entity_id
_entity_poly.type
_entity_poly.pdbx_seq_one_letter_code
_entity_poly.pdbx_strand_id
1 'polypeptide(L)'
;MSELDPIVLLAVFQEMLGAPLLWLLIILGIIPPLAFIALLLRERRLVASRMFYSQTVGLLGGGLALVLMARVSSSGFTDAGGPADWLLIGLIFGLGLVGTTLMLYSIAGWAQALRRAGHHRPSE
;
A
#
# COMPACT_ATOMS: atom_id res chain seq x y z
N MET A 1 -29.73 9.53 15.64
CA MET A 1 -28.42 8.86 15.49
C MET A 1 -27.74 9.60 14.37
N SER A 2 -26.61 10.25 14.64
CA SER A 2 -26.03 11.26 13.74
C SER A 2 -25.93 10.74 12.32
N GLU A 3 -26.56 11.45 11.38
CA GLU A 3 -26.31 11.32 9.95
C GLU A 3 -24.87 11.76 9.73
N LEU A 4 -23.94 10.82 9.89
CA LEU A 4 -22.55 11.00 9.51
C LEU A 4 -22.54 11.12 7.99
N ASP A 5 -22.74 12.33 7.49
CA ASP A 5 -22.68 12.62 6.07
C ASP A 5 -21.23 12.36 5.61
N PRO A 6 -20.98 11.38 4.73
CA PRO A 6 -19.62 10.99 4.33
C PRO A 6 -18.82 12.16 3.76
N ILE A 7 -19.52 13.14 3.19
CA ILE A 7 -18.96 14.39 2.67
C ILE A 7 -18.39 15.26 3.79
N VAL A 8 -19.10 15.35 4.93
CA VAL A 8 -18.63 16.11 6.10
C VAL A 8 -17.39 15.44 6.68
N LEU A 9 -17.36 14.11 6.76
CA LEU A 9 -16.18 13.38 7.22
C LEU A 9 -14.96 13.61 6.32
N LEU A 10 -15.16 13.61 5.00
CA LEU A 10 -14.11 13.87 4.03
C LEU A 10 -13.59 15.31 4.13
N ALA A 11 -14.49 16.29 4.32
CA ALA A 11 -14.11 17.68 4.54
C ALA A 11 -13.25 17.85 5.80
N VAL A 12 -13.63 17.22 6.91
CA VAL A 12 -12.84 17.25 8.15
C VAL A 12 -11.45 16.62 7.94
N PHE A 13 -11.36 15.48 7.26
CA PHE A 13 -10.05 14.88 6.96
C PHE A 13 -9.20 15.79 6.06
N GLN A 14 -9.82 16.48 5.11
CA GLN A 14 -9.12 17.41 4.23
C GLN A 14 -8.55 18.61 5.00
N GLU A 15 -9.29 19.14 5.97
CA GLU A 15 -8.82 20.23 6.85
C GLU A 15 -7.71 19.76 7.81
N MET A 16 -7.80 18.52 8.32
CA MET A 16 -6.82 18.00 9.29
C MET A 16 -5.51 17.50 8.65
N LEU A 17 -5.60 16.80 7.52
CA LEU A 17 -4.44 16.19 6.85
C LEU A 17 -3.88 17.08 5.73
N GLY A 18 -4.65 18.06 5.28
CA GLY A 18 -4.40 18.80 4.05
C GLY A 18 -4.77 18.01 2.79
N ALA A 19 -5.13 18.73 1.73
CA ALA A 19 -5.49 18.13 0.44
C ALA A 19 -4.43 17.16 -0.13
N PRO A 20 -3.11 17.49 -0.21
CA PRO A 20 -2.17 16.64 -0.91
C PRO A 20 -1.91 15.29 -0.21
N LEU A 21 -1.86 15.27 1.12
CA LEU A 21 -1.59 14.05 1.89
C LEU A 21 -2.79 13.10 1.89
N LEU A 22 -4.01 13.63 2.03
CA LEU A 22 -5.23 12.83 2.01
C LEU A 22 -5.34 12.03 0.70
N TRP A 23 -5.18 12.71 -0.43
CA TRP A 23 -5.24 12.05 -1.73
C TRP A 23 -4.11 11.04 -1.93
N LEU A 24 -2.90 11.35 -1.47
CA LEU A 24 -1.77 10.43 -1.54
C LEU A 24 -2.04 9.13 -0.77
N LEU A 25 -2.59 9.22 0.44
CA LEU A 25 -2.94 8.07 1.27
C LEU A 25 -4.05 7.22 0.64
N ILE A 26 -5.07 7.86 0.05
CA ILE A 26 -6.14 7.16 -0.68
C ILE A 26 -5.58 6.41 -1.88
N ILE A 27 -4.75 7.08 -2.69
CA ILE A 27 -4.12 6.48 -3.87
C ILE A 27 -3.26 5.28 -3.45
N LEU A 28 -2.44 5.43 -2.42
CA LEU A 28 -1.56 4.36 -1.94
C LEU A 28 -2.33 3.19 -1.32
N GLY A 29 -3.51 3.45 -0.74
CA GLY A 29 -4.40 2.42 -0.20
C GLY A 29 -5.19 1.65 -1.26
N ILE A 30 -5.56 2.31 -2.37
CA ILE A 30 -6.49 1.74 -3.36
C ILE A 30 -5.76 1.16 -4.58
N ILE A 31 -4.73 1.85 -5.09
CA ILE A 31 -4.09 1.47 -6.35
C ILE A 31 -3.36 0.12 -6.26
N PRO A 32 -2.53 -0.17 -5.24
CA PRO A 32 -1.82 -1.45 -5.18
C PRO A 32 -2.75 -2.68 -5.09
N PRO A 33 -3.82 -2.69 -4.27
CA PRO A 33 -4.79 -3.78 -4.27
C PRO A 33 -5.49 -3.97 -5.62
N LEU A 34 -5.93 -2.88 -6.27
CA LEU A 34 -6.58 -2.98 -7.58
C LEU A 34 -5.63 -3.53 -8.65
N ALA A 35 -4.38 -3.05 -8.67
CA ALA A 35 -3.37 -3.52 -9.61
C ALA A 35 -3.07 -5.02 -9.41
N PHE A 36 -3.06 -5.48 -8.15
CA PHE A 36 -2.88 -6.88 -7.78
C PHE A 36 -4.05 -7.75 -8.23
N ILE A 37 -5.29 -7.33 -7.95
CA ILE A 37 -6.50 -8.04 -8.38
C ILE A 37 -6.56 -8.13 -9.91
N ALA A 38 -6.31 -7.03 -10.61
CA ALA A 38 -6.29 -7.02 -12.08
C ALA A 38 -5.23 -7.97 -12.66
N LEU A 39 -4.04 -8.02 -12.03
CA LEU A 39 -2.98 -8.95 -12.42
C LEU A 39 -3.39 -10.40 -12.17
N LEU A 40 -4.01 -10.69 -11.02
CA LEU A 40 -4.46 -12.03 -10.65
C LEU A 40 -5.55 -12.54 -11.61
N LEU A 41 -6.50 -11.67 -11.98
CA LEU A 41 -7.54 -11.99 -12.97
C LEU A 41 -6.94 -12.27 -14.37
N ARG A 42 -5.85 -11.58 -14.74
CA ARG A 42 -5.18 -11.74 -16.04
C ARG A 42 -4.31 -12.99 -16.12
N GLU A 43 -3.44 -13.22 -15.13
CA GLU A 43 -2.45 -14.30 -15.18
C GLU A 43 -3.00 -15.64 -14.64
N ARG A 44 -4.04 -15.62 -13.78
CA ARG A 44 -4.63 -16.78 -13.08
C ARG A 44 -3.61 -17.74 -12.44
N ARG A 45 -2.37 -17.30 -12.25
CA ARG A 45 -1.26 -18.05 -11.67
C ARG A 45 -0.44 -17.15 -10.78
N LEU A 46 -0.14 -17.64 -9.59
CA LEU A 46 0.78 -16.99 -8.65
C LEU A 46 2.18 -17.58 -8.85
N VAL A 47 3.16 -16.72 -9.14
CA VAL A 47 4.55 -17.15 -9.27
C VAL A 47 5.23 -17.04 -7.90
N ALA A 48 5.47 -18.18 -7.25
CA ALA A 48 6.04 -18.24 -5.90
C ALA A 48 7.39 -17.49 -5.77
N SER A 49 8.28 -17.60 -6.77
CA SER A 49 9.57 -16.90 -6.76
C SER A 49 9.42 -15.38 -6.75
N ARG A 50 8.44 -14.82 -7.47
CA ARG A 50 8.15 -13.37 -7.45
C ARG A 50 7.60 -12.93 -6.10
N MET A 51 6.73 -13.76 -5.51
CA MET A 51 6.10 -13.48 -4.24
C MET A 51 7.10 -13.44 -3.08
N PHE A 52 8.15 -14.26 -3.14
CA PHE A 52 9.23 -14.25 -2.16
C PHE A 52 10.06 -12.96 -2.24
N TYR A 53 10.52 -12.57 -3.44
CA TYR A 53 11.25 -11.30 -3.61
C TYR A 53 10.41 -10.08 -3.22
N SER A 54 9.12 -10.05 -3.57
CA SER A 54 8.25 -8.95 -3.19
C SER A 54 8.02 -8.89 -1.68
N GLN A 55 7.99 -10.02 -0.96
CA GLN A 55 7.87 -10.04 0.50
C GLN A 55 9.13 -9.51 1.19
N THR A 56 10.32 -9.88 0.70
CA THR A 56 11.59 -9.39 1.27
C THR A 56 11.69 -7.87 1.16
N VAL A 57 11.29 -7.30 0.02
CA VAL A 57 11.24 -5.84 -0.14
C VAL A 57 10.03 -5.23 0.60
N GLY A 58 8.93 -5.98 0.71
CA GLY A 58 7.78 -5.63 1.55
C GLY A 58 8.16 -5.39 3.00
N LEU A 59 9.12 -6.14 3.55
CA LEU A 59 9.65 -5.93 4.90
C LEU A 59 10.23 -4.51 5.08
N LEU A 60 10.94 -4.00 4.06
CA LEU A 60 11.43 -2.62 4.05
C LEU A 60 10.26 -1.63 4.00
N GLY A 61 9.21 -1.95 3.26
CA GLY A 61 7.97 -1.18 3.20
C GLY A 61 7.24 -1.07 4.55
N GLY A 62 7.21 -2.16 5.32
CA GLY A 62 6.70 -2.15 6.70
C GLY A 62 7.51 -1.21 7.60
N GLY A 63 8.85 -1.23 7.49
CA GLY A 63 9.71 -0.29 8.20
C GLY A 63 9.49 1.16 7.78
N LEU A 64 9.36 1.41 6.48
CA LEU A 64 9.07 2.74 5.92
C LEU A 64 7.71 3.27 6.38
N ALA A 65 6.70 2.40 6.52
CA ALA A 65 5.39 2.75 7.04
C ALA A 65 5.47 3.20 8.52
N LEU A 66 6.30 2.52 9.33
CA LEU A 66 6.56 2.96 10.70
C LEU A 66 7.29 4.31 10.73
N VAL A 67 8.27 4.53 9.85
CA VAL A 67 8.97 5.82 9.74
C VAL A 67 7.99 6.93 9.34
N LEU A 68 7.13 6.70 8.35
CA LEU A 68 6.12 7.67 7.93
C LEU A 68 5.12 7.95 9.06
N MET A 69 4.64 6.92 9.76
CA MET A 69 3.75 7.08 10.90
C MET A 69 4.42 7.91 12.02
N ALA A 70 5.67 7.63 12.34
CA ALA A 70 6.42 8.40 13.32
C ALA A 70 6.62 9.87 12.92
N ARG A 71 6.69 10.15 11.61
CA ARG A 71 6.87 11.52 11.07
C ARG A 71 5.56 12.30 10.99
N VAL A 72 4.44 11.62 10.80
CA VAL A 72 3.09 12.21 10.79
C VAL A 72 2.53 12.34 12.22
N SER A 73 2.94 11.48 13.14
CA SER A 73 2.56 11.55 14.55
C SER A 73 3.43 12.56 15.31
N SER A 74 2.84 13.69 15.72
CA SER A 74 3.52 14.73 16.50
C SER A 74 3.92 14.32 17.92
N SER A 75 3.47 13.16 18.41
CA SER A 75 3.74 12.66 19.77
C SER A 75 4.94 11.70 19.86
N GLY A 76 5.41 11.16 18.73
CA GLY A 76 6.51 10.19 18.72
C GLY A 76 6.19 8.89 19.48
N PHE A 77 7.04 7.88 19.36
CA PHE A 77 6.97 6.60 20.08
C PHE A 77 7.04 6.73 21.62
N THR A 78 7.03 7.95 22.18
CA THR A 78 7.42 8.27 23.55
C THR A 78 6.29 8.06 24.57
N ASP A 79 5.02 7.94 24.16
CA ASP A 79 3.90 7.57 25.04
C ASP A 79 3.35 6.14 24.76
N ALA A 80 4.04 5.37 23.91
CA ALA A 80 3.63 4.05 23.44
C ALA A 80 3.93 2.90 24.44
N GLY A 81 3.62 3.11 25.72
CA GLY A 81 3.82 2.13 26.78
C GLY A 81 2.68 1.13 26.94
N GLY A 82 1.54 1.34 26.27
CA GLY A 82 0.33 0.53 26.44
C GLY A 82 0.28 -0.71 25.53
N PRO A 83 -0.36 -1.82 25.93
CA PRO A 83 -0.54 -3.01 25.09
C PRO A 83 -1.24 -2.72 23.75
N ALA A 84 -2.10 -1.70 23.72
CA ALA A 84 -2.79 -1.27 22.50
C ALA A 84 -1.83 -0.65 21.47
N ASP A 85 -0.75 0.01 21.91
CA ASP A 85 0.20 0.65 21.01
C ASP A 85 1.06 -0.38 20.29
N TRP A 86 1.42 -1.49 20.96
CA TRP A 86 2.09 -2.63 20.33
C TRP A 86 1.25 -3.24 19.21
N LEU A 87 -0.07 -3.36 19.42
CA LEU A 87 -0.99 -3.81 18.38
C LEU A 87 -1.06 -2.81 17.22
N LEU A 88 -1.09 -1.51 17.51
CA LEU A 88 -1.12 -0.47 16.48
C LEU A 88 0.16 -0.46 15.65
N ILE A 89 1.33 -0.53 16.29
CA ILE A 89 2.64 -0.63 15.62
C ILE A 89 2.69 -1.89 14.76
N GLY A 90 2.27 -3.04 15.30
CA GLY A 90 2.20 -4.30 14.56
C GLY A 90 1.26 -4.21 13.35
N LEU A 91 0.10 -3.57 13.50
CA LEU A 91 -0.87 -3.38 12.43
C LEU A 91 -0.35 -2.44 11.35
N ILE A 92 0.26 -1.31 11.71
CA ILE A 92 0.86 -0.36 10.75
C ILE A 92 1.99 -1.04 9.99
N PHE A 93 2.86 -1.76 10.69
CA PHE A 93 3.94 -2.52 10.08
C PHE A 93 3.39 -3.58 9.12
N GLY A 94 2.39 -4.35 9.57
CA GLY A 94 1.73 -5.38 8.76
C GLY A 94 1.06 -4.81 7.51
N LEU A 95 0.31 -3.71 7.65
CA LEU A 95 -0.32 -3.01 6.52
C LEU A 95 0.72 -2.44 5.55
N GLY A 96 1.80 -1.83 6.06
CA GLY A 96 2.90 -1.33 5.24
C GLY A 96 3.63 -2.44 4.48
N LEU A 97 3.85 -3.58 5.14
CA LEU A 97 4.46 -4.77 4.55
C LEU A 97 3.59 -5.33 3.44
N VAL A 98 2.31 -5.59 3.73
CA VAL A 98 1.35 -6.13 2.77
C VAL A 98 1.17 -5.18 1.60
N GLY A 99 0.95 -3.89 1.86
CA GLY A 99 0.77 -2.86 0.83
C GLY A 99 1.96 -2.77 -0.13
N THR A 100 3.17 -2.72 0.41
CA THR A 100 4.40 -2.64 -0.40
C THR A 100 4.64 -3.93 -1.17
N THR A 101 4.39 -5.08 -0.55
CA THR A 101 4.48 -6.40 -1.22
C THR A 101 3.54 -6.46 -2.42
N LEU A 102 2.28 -6.07 -2.25
CA LEU A 102 1.28 -6.06 -3.32
C LEU A 102 1.67 -5.09 -4.43
N MET A 103 2.14 -3.90 -4.07
CA MET A 103 2.57 -2.88 -5.04
C MET A 103 3.70 -3.38 -5.92
N LEU A 104 4.78 -3.89 -5.31
CA LEU A 104 5.95 -4.38 -6.03
C LEU A 104 5.65 -5.63 -6.84
N TYR A 105 4.86 -6.56 -6.30
CA TYR A 105 4.42 -7.73 -7.04
C TYR A 105 3.62 -7.32 -8.29
N SER A 106 2.71 -6.36 -8.14
CA SER A 106 1.89 -5.86 -9.23
C SER A 106 2.72 -5.16 -10.30
N ILE A 107 3.62 -4.25 -9.91
CA ILE A 107 4.51 -3.53 -10.83
C ILE A 107 5.40 -4.52 -11.58
N ALA A 108 6.05 -5.45 -10.87
CA ALA A 108 6.86 -6.48 -11.49
C ALA A 108 6.02 -7.30 -12.48
N GLY A 109 4.82 -7.70 -12.05
CA GLY A 109 3.72 -8.32 -12.80
C GLY A 109 3.53 -7.73 -14.18
N TRP A 110 3.02 -6.50 -14.17
CA TRP A 110 2.70 -5.71 -15.34
C TRP A 110 3.93 -5.42 -16.21
N ALA A 111 5.10 -5.16 -15.62
CA ALA A 111 6.33 -4.92 -16.38
C ALA A 111 6.75 -6.14 -17.23
N GLN A 112 6.62 -7.37 -16.72
CA GLN A 112 6.91 -8.56 -17.52
C GLN A 112 5.83 -8.81 -18.58
N ALA A 113 4.56 -8.53 -18.27
CA ALA A 113 3.47 -8.65 -19.24
C ALA A 113 3.65 -7.68 -20.42
N LEU A 114 4.10 -6.45 -20.16
CA LEU A 114 4.45 -5.45 -21.17
C LEU A 114 5.65 -5.88 -22.02
N ARG A 115 6.70 -6.42 -21.39
CA ARG A 115 7.88 -6.94 -22.11
C ARG A 115 7.54 -8.09 -23.07
N ARG A 116 6.63 -8.99 -22.67
CA ARG A 116 6.16 -10.09 -23.54
C ARG A 116 5.34 -9.57 -24.73
N ALA A 117 4.51 -8.55 -24.53
CA ALA A 117 3.76 -7.93 -25.62
C ALA A 117 4.68 -7.25 -26.65
N GLY A 118 5.82 -6.67 -26.22
CA GLY A 118 6.78 -6.02 -27.10
C GLY A 118 7.65 -6.96 -27.96
N HIS A 119 7.75 -8.25 -27.61
CA HIS A 119 8.49 -9.25 -28.40
C HIS A 119 7.67 -9.93 -29.51
N HIS A 120 6.37 -9.64 -29.62
CA HIS A 120 5.57 -9.94 -30.82
C HIS A 120 5.55 -8.74 -31.76
N ARG A 121 6.73 -8.30 -32.21
CA ARG A 121 6.81 -7.60 -33.51
C ARG A 121 6.94 -8.68 -34.57
N PRO A 122 5.96 -8.85 -35.48
CA PRO A 122 6.18 -9.69 -36.65
C PRO A 122 7.35 -9.07 -37.42
N SER A 123 8.39 -9.86 -37.62
CA SER A 123 9.42 -9.57 -38.60
C SER A 123 8.78 -9.75 -39.97
N GLU A 124 8.27 -8.65 -40.53
CA GLU A 124 8.08 -8.49 -41.98
C GLU A 124 9.33 -7.84 -42.59
#